data_AF-A0A6B2FY91-F1
#
_entry.id   AF-A0A6B2FY91-F1
#
_cell.length_a   1.000
_cell.length_b   1.000
_cell.length_c   1.000
_cell.angle_alpha   90.00
_cell.angle_beta   90.00
_cell.angle_gamma   90.00
#
_symmetry.space_group_name_H-M   'P 1'
#
loop_
_entity.id
_entity.type
_entity.pdbx_description
1 polymer ?
#
loop_
_entity_poly.entity_id
_entity_poly.type
_entity_poly.pdbx_seq_one_letter_code
_entity_poly.pdbx_strand_id
1 'polypeptide(L)'
;MGGKLSEGIDFCDNLCRCIVIMGMPYGNINNFEFKCKMDHIKRQHGEGTAHDYYHNLCMRTVNQSIGRAIRHSFDYAAIILLDSRYSRPPIKQKLSSWVRKN
;
A
#
# COMPACT_ATOMS: atom_id res chain seq x y z
N MET A 1 -1.82 5.97 -6.21
CA MET A 1 -0.84 6.93 -5.68
C MET A 1 0.24 7.13 -6.73
N GLY A 2 -0.01 8.00 -7.72
CA GLY A 2 0.87 8.18 -8.88
C GLY A 2 0.80 9.60 -9.44
N GLY A 3 0.55 10.58 -8.56
CA GLY A 3 0.53 11.99 -8.95
C GLY A 3 1.89 12.63 -8.69
N LYS A 4 2.28 13.60 -9.52
CA LYS A 4 3.52 14.39 -9.33
C LYS A 4 3.64 15.03 -7.93
N LEU A 5 2.51 15.35 -7.31
CA LEU A 5 2.44 15.89 -5.94
C LEU A 5 2.69 14.84 -4.83
N SER A 6 2.49 13.55 -5.12
CA SER A 6 2.66 12.47 -4.14
C SER A 6 4.09 11.96 -4.01
N GLU A 7 4.98 12.27 -4.97
CA GLU A 7 6.38 11.83 -4.94
C GLU A 7 7.35 12.89 -4.38
N GLY A 8 7.04 14.20 -4.47
CA GLY A 8 8.00 15.26 -4.15
C GLY A 8 7.68 16.19 -2.97
N ILE A 9 6.49 16.10 -2.35
CA ILE A 9 6.09 17.03 -1.28
C ILE A 9 6.19 16.35 0.07
N ASP A 10 7.20 16.71 0.86
CA ASP A 10 7.31 16.32 2.26
C ASP A 10 6.44 17.25 3.12
N PHE A 11 5.40 16.70 3.76
CA PHE A 11 4.45 17.49 4.56
C PHE A 11 4.94 17.56 6.02
N CYS A 12 5.82 18.51 6.35
CA CYS A 12 6.39 18.71 7.70
C CYS A 12 5.35 18.84 8.83
N ASP A 13 5.64 18.14 9.94
CA ASP A 13 4.90 18.00 11.19
C ASP A 13 3.37 18.13 11.10
N ASN A 14 2.87 19.35 11.31
CA ASN A 14 1.45 19.65 11.44
C ASN A 14 0.69 19.62 10.11
N LEU A 15 1.37 19.48 8.98
CA LEU A 15 0.75 19.52 7.65
C LEU A 15 0.14 18.18 7.24
N CYS A 16 0.50 17.06 7.91
CA CYS A 16 -0.01 15.72 7.59
C CYS A 16 -0.51 14.96 8.83
N ARG A 17 -1.45 15.56 9.59
CA ARG A 17 -2.02 14.96 10.80
C ARG A 17 -3.09 13.90 10.56
N CYS A 18 -3.68 13.86 9.36
CA CYS A 18 -4.64 12.83 9.00
C CYS A 18 -4.38 12.36 7.57
N ILE A 19 -4.22 11.06 7.40
CA ILE A 19 -4.15 10.40 6.09
C ILE A 19 -5.38 9.53 5.91
N VAL A 20 -6.09 9.79 4.82
CA VAL A 20 -7.26 9.00 4.41
C VAL A 20 -6.92 8.26 3.13
N ILE A 21 -6.85 6.94 3.20
CA ILE A 21 -6.62 6.07 2.04
C ILE A 21 -7.98 5.53 1.61
N MET A 22 -8.48 6.09 0.51
CA MET A 22 -9.70 5.64 -0.14
C MET A 22 -9.41 4.45 -1.05
N GLY A 23 -9.99 3.30 -0.74
CA GLY A 23 -9.82 2.09 -1.53
C GLY A 23 -8.43 1.44 -1.43
N MET A 24 -8.15 0.52 -2.34
CA MET A 24 -6.87 -0.18 -2.46
C MET A 24 -6.17 0.19 -3.78
N PRO A 25 -4.92 0.70 -3.76
CA PRO A 25 -4.17 1.11 -4.94
C PRO A 25 -3.62 -0.07 -5.74
N TYR A 26 -4.51 -0.88 -6.31
CA TYR A 26 -4.14 -1.98 -7.17
C TYR A 26 -3.62 -1.50 -8.53
N GLY A 27 -2.61 -2.20 -9.05
CA GLY A 27 -2.09 -1.95 -10.39
C GLY A 27 -3.09 -2.35 -11.47
N ASN A 28 -3.06 -1.64 -12.61
CA ASN A 28 -3.90 -1.97 -13.76
C ASN A 28 -3.43 -3.30 -14.39
N ILE A 29 -4.32 -4.29 -14.40
CA ILE A 29 -4.05 -5.62 -14.95
C ILE A 29 -3.94 -5.58 -16.49
N ASN A 30 -4.51 -4.57 -17.14
CA ASN A 30 -4.52 -4.43 -18.60
C ASN A 30 -3.19 -3.90 -19.17
N ASN A 31 -2.24 -3.46 -18.33
CA ASN A 31 -0.93 -3.10 -18.82
C ASN A 31 -0.18 -4.37 -19.28
N PHE A 32 0.28 -4.36 -20.53
CA PHE A 32 1.00 -5.47 -21.14
C PHE A 32 2.25 -5.87 -20.32
N GLU A 33 3.04 -4.90 -19.87
CA GLU A 33 4.24 -5.18 -19.07
C GLU A 33 3.87 -5.87 -17.74
N PHE A 34 2.80 -5.41 -17.11
CA PHE A 34 2.33 -5.96 -15.85
C PHE A 34 1.81 -7.39 -16.03
N LYS A 35 1.07 -7.63 -17.11
CA LYS A 35 0.56 -8.95 -17.47
C LYS A 35 1.68 -9.93 -17.76
N CYS A 36 2.66 -9.56 -18.60
CA CYS A 36 3.82 -10.40 -18.89
C CYS A 36 4.62 -10.74 -17.62
N LYS A 37 4.81 -9.77 -16.72
CA LYS A 37 5.48 -10.01 -15.44
C LYS A 37 4.69 -10.96 -14.55
N MET A 38 3.37 -10.80 -14.50
CA MET A 38 2.50 -11.68 -13.73
C MET A 38 2.53 -13.11 -14.29
N ASP A 39 2.43 -13.27 -15.61
CA ASP A 39 2.49 -14.57 -16.29
C ASP A 39 3.83 -15.26 -16.07
N HIS A 40 4.94 -14.51 -16.05
CA HIS A 40 6.25 -15.04 -15.70
C HIS A 40 6.29 -15.59 -14.27
N ILE A 41 5.79 -14.83 -13.29
CA ILE A 41 5.73 -15.26 -11.89
C ILE A 41 4.82 -16.48 -11.73
N LYS A 42 3.68 -16.51 -12.43
CA LYS A 42 2.77 -17.67 -12.46
C LYS A 42 3.48 -18.94 -12.96
N ARG A 43 4.28 -18.82 -14.03
CA ARG A 43 5.02 -19.95 -14.60
C ARG A 43 6.14 -20.46 -13.69
N GLN A 44 6.83 -19.56 -12.97
CA GLN A 44 7.95 -19.94 -12.11
C GLN A 44 7.55 -20.42 -10.71
N HIS A 45 6.52 -19.80 -10.11
CA HIS A 45 6.19 -19.97 -8.69
C HIS A 45 4.71 -20.33 -8.43
N GLY A 46 3.92 -20.57 -9.47
CA GLY A 46 2.51 -20.91 -9.38
C GLY A 46 1.57 -19.71 -9.21
N GLU A 47 0.27 -19.95 -9.34
CA GLU A 47 -0.75 -18.89 -9.35
C GLU A 47 -0.92 -18.18 -7.99
N GLY A 48 -0.80 -18.92 -6.88
CA GLY A 48 -0.92 -18.34 -5.53
C GLY A 48 0.11 -17.23 -5.27
N THR A 49 1.36 -17.47 -5.66
CA THR A 49 2.46 -16.50 -5.51
C THR A 49 2.25 -15.25 -6.36
N ALA A 50 1.66 -15.40 -7.55
CA ALA A 50 1.32 -14.27 -8.42
C ALA A 50 0.21 -13.40 -7.81
N HIS A 51 -0.83 -14.03 -7.24
CA HIS A 51 -1.86 -13.30 -6.48
C HIS A 51 -1.25 -12.57 -5.28
N ASP A 52 -0.39 -13.24 -4.51
CA ASP A 52 0.31 -12.62 -3.39
C ASP A 52 1.19 -11.45 -3.81
N TYR A 53 1.89 -11.57 -4.94
CA TYR A 53 2.68 -10.49 -5.52
C TYR A 53 1.80 -9.27 -5.83
N TYR A 54 0.60 -9.48 -6.41
CA TYR A 54 -0.35 -8.41 -6.69
C TYR A 54 -0.80 -7.69 -5.42
N HIS A 55 -1.16 -8.45 -4.37
CA HIS A 55 -1.51 -7.89 -3.08
C HIS A 55 -0.34 -7.15 -2.42
N ASN A 56 0.87 -7.70 -2.49
CA ASN A 56 2.07 -7.10 -1.91
C ASN A 56 2.41 -5.77 -2.57
N LEU A 57 2.24 -5.66 -3.89
CA LEU A 57 2.47 -4.40 -4.60
C LEU A 57 1.53 -3.29 -4.09
N CYS A 58 0.24 -3.61 -3.96
CA CYS A 58 -0.75 -2.69 -3.41
C CYS A 58 -0.40 -2.27 -1.97
N MET A 59 -0.09 -3.25 -1.10
CA MET A 59 0.22 -2.98 0.31
C MET A 59 1.53 -2.22 0.49
N ARG A 60 2.51 -2.39 -0.41
CA ARG A 60 3.73 -1.59 -0.42
C ARG A 60 3.43 -0.11 -0.62
N THR A 61 2.57 0.23 -1.57
CA THR A 61 2.15 1.61 -1.82
C THR A 61 1.37 2.21 -0.64
N VAL A 62 0.50 1.41 -0.01
CA VAL A 62 -0.23 1.82 1.20
C VAL A 62 0.73 2.09 2.36
N ASN A 63 1.61 1.14 2.67
CA ASN A 63 2.59 1.28 3.76
C ASN A 63 3.55 2.44 3.50
N GLN A 64 3.95 2.68 2.25
CA GLN A 64 4.74 3.84 1.88
C GLN A 64 3.98 5.15 2.15
N SER A 65 2.69 5.20 1.80
CA SER A 65 1.86 6.39 2.03
C SER A 65 1.69 6.66 3.54
N ILE A 66 1.51 5.61 4.34
CA ILE A 66 1.45 5.70 5.81
C ILE A 66 2.78 6.19 6.40
N GLY A 67 3.91 5.68 5.91
CA GLY A 67 5.23 6.10 6.37
C GLY A 67 5.58 7.56 6.04
N ARG A 68 4.83 8.21 5.14
CA ARG A 68 4.96 9.66 4.90
C ARG A 68 4.22 10.50 5.94
N ALA A 69 3.18 9.94 6.57
CA ALA A 69 2.39 10.64 7.59
C ALA A 69 3.05 10.58 8.97
N ILE A 70 3.82 9.53 9.27
CA ILE A 70 4.55 9.36 10.56
C ILE A 70 6.03 9.15 10.24
N ARG A 71 6.87 10.15 10.52
CA ARG A 71 8.29 10.17 10.08
C ARG A 71 9.31 9.96 11.19
N HIS A 72 8.96 10.23 12.44
CA HIS A 72 9.83 10.04 13.59
C HIS A 72 9.04 9.54 14.80
N SER A 73 9.74 9.04 15.83
CA SER A 73 9.14 8.36 17.00
C SER A 73 8.20 9.21 17.85
N PHE A 74 8.22 10.53 17.67
CA PHE A 74 7.38 11.50 18.38
C PHE A 74 6.29 12.12 17.49
N ASP A 75 6.20 11.69 16.24
CA ASP A 75 5.19 12.18 15.30
C ASP A 75 3.88 11.42 15.49
N TYR A 76 2.75 12.09 15.26
CA TYR A 76 1.43 11.48 15.35
C TYR A 76 0.58 11.84 14.14
N ALA A 77 -0.16 10.85 13.65
CA ALA A 77 -1.13 11.03 12.59
C ALA A 77 -2.27 10.02 12.74
N ALA A 78 -3.49 10.44 12.38
CA ALA A 78 -4.63 9.55 12.24
C ALA A 78 -4.60 8.89 10.85
N ILE A 79 -4.64 7.55 10.80
CA ILE A 79 -4.67 6.78 9.56
C ILE A 79 -6.07 6.19 9.38
N ILE A 80 -6.77 6.58 8.32
CA ILE A 80 -8.10 6.09 8.00
C ILE A 80 -8.05 5.27 6.72
N LEU A 81 -8.34 3.98 6.81
CA LEU A 81 -8.41 3.06 5.67
C LEU A 81 -9.87 2.85 5.28
N LEU A 82 -10.31 3.50 4.21
CA LEU A 82 -11.70 3.45 3.75
C LEU A 82 -11.87 2.38 2.67
N ASP A 83 -11.80 1.11 3.07
CA ASP A 83 -12.16 -0.05 2.26
C ASP A 83 -12.41 -1.29 3.15
N SER A 84 -13.52 -2.00 2.91
CA SER A 84 -13.85 -3.24 3.65
C SER A 84 -12.81 -4.35 3.46
N ARG A 85 -12.04 -4.32 2.37
CA ARG A 85 -11.00 -5.31 2.08
C ARG A 85 -9.84 -5.26 3.07
N TYR A 86 -9.55 -4.11 3.69
CA TYR A 86 -8.52 -4.02 4.73
C TYR A 86 -8.85 -4.87 5.97
N SER A 87 -10.13 -5.17 6.22
CA SER A 87 -10.56 -6.03 7.32
C SER A 87 -10.27 -7.52 7.07
N ARG A 88 -9.92 -7.93 5.84
CA ARG A 88 -9.61 -9.33 5.52
C ARG A 88 -8.27 -9.75 6.14
N PRO A 89 -8.19 -10.92 6.83
CA PRO A 89 -6.96 -11.39 7.47
C PRO A 89 -5.68 -11.34 6.59
N PRO A 90 -5.67 -11.82 5.33
CA PRO A 90 -4.46 -11.81 4.51
C PRO A 90 -3.99 -10.39 4.13
N ILE A 91 -4.90 -9.42 4.07
CA ILE A 91 -4.57 -8.03 3.75
C ILE A 91 -4.10 -7.30 5.01
N LYS A 92 -4.82 -7.49 6.13
CA LYS A 92 -4.43 -6.93 7.43
C LYS A 92 -3.02 -7.38 7.84
N GLN A 93 -2.65 -8.64 7.62
CA GLN A 93 -1.31 -9.16 7.92
C GLN A 93 -0.19 -8.51 7.10
N LYS A 94 -0.49 -7.96 5.92
CA LYS A 94 0.48 -7.27 5.04
C LYS A 94 0.69 -5.79 5.42
N LEU A 95 -0.10 -5.26 6.37
CA LEU A 95 0.19 -3.96 6.98
C LEU A 95 1.42 -4.05 7.88
N SER A 96 2.17 -2.95 7.94
CA SER A 96 3.32 -2.80 8.84
C SER A 96 2.96 -3.20 10.27
N SER A 97 3.85 -3.91 10.94
CA SER A 97 3.62 -4.47 12.27
C SER A 97 3.27 -3.42 13.33
N TRP A 98 3.85 -2.22 13.22
CA TRP A 98 3.57 -1.10 14.11
C TRP A 98 2.18 -0.48 13.91
N VAL A 99 1.64 -0.50 12.68
CA VAL A 99 0.25 -0.06 12.41
C VAL A 99 -0.75 -1.08 12.94
N ARG A 100 -0.42 -2.37 12.84
CA ARG A 100 -1.30 -3.47 13.28
C ARG A 100 -1.48 -3.61 14.79
N LYS A 101 -0.51 -3.13 15.56
CA LYS A 101 -0.46 -3.31 17.03
C LYS A 101 -1.22 -2.23 17.80
N ASN A 102 -1.60 -1.13 17.14
CA ASN A 102 -2.51 -0.12 17.65
C ASN A 102 -3.95 -0.57 17.39
#